data_AF-A0A4Y2C3T8-F1
#
_entry.id   AF-A0A4Y2C3T8-F1
#
_cell.length_a   1.000
_cell.length_b   1.000
_cell.length_c   1.000
_cell.angle_alpha   90.00
_cell.angle_beta   90.00
_cell.angle_gamma   90.00
#
_symmetry.space_group_name_H-M   'P 1'
#
loop_
_entity.id
_entity.type
_entity.pdbx_description
1 polymer ?
#
loop_
_entity_poly.entity_id
_entity_poly.type
_entity_poly.pdbx_seq_one_letter_code
_entity_poly.pdbx_strand_id
1 'polypeptide(L)'
;MGDFNGHNPIWGSPDINLRGQQIETLIDNHCICLLNSSNHAYFHQPTRTFHTLDLALCSPSLVIKWNFNTEDDLFNSDHFPIILSYIDNDIRYPERPRKFIFQKANWSLFSEIATITLDMVEEVSIDDAVDKVTYSTMQAADMAISKTSGKIPKIWKPWWNEECRIFN
;
A
#
# COMPACT_ATOMS: atom_id res chain seq x y z
N MET A 1 -4.52 4.06 17.46
CA MET A 1 -4.98 5.46 17.59
C MET A 1 -4.53 5.97 18.93
N GLY A 2 -4.13 7.23 19.02
CA GLY A 2 -3.88 7.89 20.30
C GLY A 2 -3.37 9.31 20.09
N ASP A 3 -3.19 10.03 21.18
CA ASP A 3 -2.54 11.33 21.19
C ASP A 3 -1.02 11.13 21.16
N PHE A 4 -0.39 11.59 20.09
CA PHE A 4 1.05 11.50 19.91
C PHE A 4 1.78 12.79 20.25
N ASN A 5 1.10 13.95 20.38
CA ASN A 5 1.73 15.26 20.59
C ASN A 5 2.90 15.56 19.61
N GLY A 6 2.86 14.97 18.41
CA GLY A 6 3.87 15.10 17.37
C GLY A 6 3.40 16.05 16.29
N HIS A 7 4.22 17.03 15.94
CA HIS A 7 3.93 17.96 14.85
C HIS A 7 4.67 17.51 13.59
N ASN A 8 3.93 17.31 12.50
CA ASN A 8 4.49 17.04 11.19
C ASN A 8 3.50 17.44 10.07
N PRO A 9 3.98 18.02 8.96
CA PRO A 9 3.16 18.29 7.77
C PRO A 9 2.45 17.06 7.18
N ILE A 10 2.98 15.85 7.35
CA ILE A 10 2.39 14.60 6.83
C ILE A 10 0.96 14.36 7.36
N TRP A 11 0.66 14.82 8.58
CA TRP A 11 -0.69 14.76 9.16
C TRP A 11 -1.29 16.15 9.39
N GLY A 12 -0.82 17.16 8.64
CA GLY A 12 -1.47 18.48 8.59
C GLY A 12 -1.06 19.47 9.67
N SER A 13 0.08 19.25 10.36
CA SER A 13 0.66 20.30 11.21
C SER A 13 1.38 21.37 10.37
N PRO A 14 1.40 22.64 10.78
CA PRO A 14 2.09 23.71 10.04
C PRO A 14 3.62 23.61 10.15
N ASP A 15 4.11 22.90 11.16
CA ASP A 15 5.51 22.77 11.51
C ASP A 15 5.87 21.31 11.83
N ILE A 16 7.17 21.06 12.02
CA ILE A 16 7.71 19.76 12.40
C ILE A 16 8.49 19.87 13.70
N ASN A 17 8.20 18.99 14.67
CA ASN A 17 8.95 18.88 15.91
C ASN A 17 9.72 17.55 15.99
N LEU A 18 10.62 17.41 16.98
CA LEU A 18 11.44 16.21 17.15
C LEU A 18 10.59 14.93 17.27
N ARG A 19 9.46 15.02 17.96
CA ARG A 19 8.54 13.89 18.12
C ARG A 19 7.88 13.49 16.81
N GLY A 20 7.48 14.47 16.00
CA GLY A 20 6.95 14.25 14.66
C GLY A 20 7.98 13.62 13.72
N GLN A 21 9.26 14.00 13.80
CA GLN A 21 10.34 13.35 13.05
C GLN A 21 10.52 11.88 13.44
N GLN A 22 10.43 11.56 14.73
CA GLN A 22 10.51 10.18 15.22
C GLN A 22 9.34 9.34 14.72
N ILE A 23 8.13 9.88 14.73
CA ILE A 23 6.93 9.20 14.24
C ILE A 23 6.97 9.02 12.72
N GLU A 24 7.41 10.04 11.97
CA GLU A 24 7.63 9.93 10.53
C GLU A 24 8.65 8.83 10.20
N THR A 25 9.79 8.81 10.90
CA THR A 25 10.81 7.77 10.74
C THR A 25 10.24 6.37 11.05
N LEU A 26 9.39 6.25 12.08
CA LEU A 26 8.70 5.00 12.41
C LEU A 26 7.76 4.58 11.29
N ILE A 27 7.01 5.52 10.72
CA ILE A 27 6.07 5.29 9.63
C ILE A 27 6.81 4.74 8.39
N ASP A 28 7.91 5.40 8.01
CA ASP A 28 8.72 5.05 6.84
C ASP A 28 9.40 3.68 7.01
N ASN A 29 10.05 3.45 8.16
CA ASN A 29 10.82 2.23 8.41
C ASN A 29 9.95 0.96 8.53
N HIS A 30 8.70 1.09 8.95
CA HIS A 30 7.83 -0.06 9.26
C HIS A 30 6.63 -0.20 8.33
N CYS A 31 6.60 0.53 7.22
CA CYS A 31 5.50 0.51 6.25
C CYS A 31 4.14 0.72 6.93
N ILE A 32 4.05 1.69 7.85
CA ILE A 32 2.79 2.02 8.55
C ILE A 32 2.02 3.00 7.67
N CYS A 33 0.69 2.88 7.62
CA CYS A 33 -0.16 3.81 6.92
C CYS A 33 -0.84 4.76 7.92
N LEU A 34 -0.79 6.05 7.63
CA LEU A 34 -1.55 7.09 8.31
C LEU A 34 -2.99 7.11 7.76
N LEU A 35 -3.98 7.03 8.65
CA LEU A 35 -5.39 7.11 8.30
C LEU A 35 -5.93 8.55 8.37
N ASN A 36 -5.25 9.44 9.09
CA ASN A 36 -5.69 10.82 9.25
C ASN A 36 -5.95 11.49 7.91
N SER A 37 -7.11 12.11 7.78
CA SER A 37 -7.42 13.04 6.69
C SER A 37 -6.86 14.43 7.02
N SER A 38 -7.05 15.39 6.11
CA SER A 38 -6.65 16.79 6.30
C SER A 38 -7.45 17.53 7.38
N ASN A 39 -8.42 16.89 8.03
CA ASN A 39 -9.22 17.52 9.07
C ASN A 39 -8.45 17.57 10.40
N HIS A 40 -8.66 18.65 11.15
CA HIS A 40 -7.96 18.87 12.41
C HIS A 40 -8.61 18.07 13.56
N ALA A 41 -7.78 17.51 14.44
CA ALA A 41 -8.22 16.67 15.56
C ALA A 41 -8.18 17.38 16.93
N TYR A 42 -7.65 18.60 16.99
CA TYR A 42 -7.49 19.36 18.24
C TYR A 42 -7.67 20.86 18.04
N PHE A 43 -8.27 21.54 19.02
CA PHE A 43 -8.44 22.98 19.06
C PHE A 43 -7.78 23.60 20.30
N HIS A 44 -6.74 24.39 20.08
CA HIS A 44 -6.08 25.13 21.16
C HIS A 44 -6.84 26.43 21.46
N GLN A 45 -7.68 26.41 22.50
CA GLN A 45 -8.53 27.54 22.89
C GLN A 45 -7.78 28.88 23.08
N PRO A 46 -6.59 28.93 23.71
CA PRO A 46 -5.88 30.19 23.96
C PRO A 46 -5.42 30.91 22.69
N THR A 47 -4.91 30.18 21.70
CA THR A 47 -4.41 30.76 20.44
C THR A 47 -5.43 30.69 19.31
N ARG A 48 -6.56 30.00 19.52
CA ARG A 48 -7.59 29.72 18.52
C ARG A 48 -7.04 29.04 17.27
N THR A 49 -6.10 28.11 17.46
CA THR A 49 -5.48 27.36 16.36
C THR A 49 -5.90 25.89 16.40
N PHE A 50 -5.89 25.28 15.22
CA PHE A 50 -6.21 23.87 15.05
C PHE A 50 -4.94 23.06 14.84
N HIS A 51 -4.89 21.87 15.43
CA HIS A 51 -3.77 20.96 15.30
C HIS A 51 -4.26 19.53 15.07
N THR A 52 -3.35 18.66 14.62
CA THR A 52 -3.60 17.24 14.45
C THR A 52 -2.57 16.48 15.28
N LEU A 53 -2.89 16.25 16.56
CA LEU A 53 -2.01 15.58 17.52
C LEU A 53 -2.39 14.11 17.72
N ASP A 54 -3.68 13.82 17.58
CA ASP A 54 -4.22 12.47 17.59
C ASP A 54 -4.03 11.79 16.23
N LEU A 55 -3.34 10.65 16.22
CA LEU A 55 -3.06 9.90 15.00
C LEU A 55 -3.73 8.53 15.03
N ALA A 56 -4.32 8.15 13.89
CA ALA A 56 -4.78 6.82 13.59
C ALA A 56 -3.80 6.18 12.59
N LEU A 57 -3.06 5.17 13.06
CA LEU A 57 -2.08 4.43 12.29
C LEU A 57 -2.55 2.99 12.09
N CYS A 58 -2.28 2.41 10.93
CA CYS A 58 -2.63 1.03 10.62
C CYS A 58 -1.59 0.37 9.71
N SER A 59 -1.67 -0.95 9.55
CA SER A 59 -0.87 -1.65 8.54
C SER A 59 -1.48 -1.46 7.13
N PRO A 60 -0.70 -1.65 6.05
CA PRO A 60 -1.20 -1.45 4.69
C PRO A 60 -2.37 -2.37 4.31
N SER A 61 -2.50 -3.52 4.97
CA SER A 61 -3.62 -4.44 4.75
C SER A 61 -4.94 -3.97 5.37
N LEU A 62 -4.88 -2.97 6.26
CA LEU A 62 -6.03 -2.41 6.97
C LEU A 62 -6.42 -1.03 6.44
N VAL A 63 -5.53 -0.30 5.75
CA VAL A 63 -5.80 1.08 5.32
C VAL A 63 -7.09 1.23 4.51
N ILE A 64 -7.35 0.27 3.63
CA ILE A 64 -8.55 0.23 2.76
C ILE A 64 -9.84 -0.17 3.49
N LYS A 65 -9.73 -0.63 4.74
CA LYS A 65 -10.85 -1.12 5.54
C LYS A 65 -11.41 -0.08 6.50
N TRP A 66 -10.76 1.08 6.62
CA TRP A 66 -11.13 2.10 7.59
C TRP A 66 -11.37 3.42 6.88
N ASN A 67 -12.53 4.01 7.11
CA ASN A 67 -12.76 5.42 6.85
C ASN A 67 -12.40 6.20 8.10
N PHE A 68 -11.65 7.28 7.92
CA PHE A 68 -11.31 8.23 8.97
C PHE A 68 -12.15 9.49 8.81
N ASN A 69 -12.76 9.94 9.91
CA ASN A 69 -13.35 11.27 10.01
C ASN A 69 -13.11 11.86 11.39
N THR A 70 -13.24 13.18 11.50
CA THR A 70 -13.36 13.90 12.76
C THR A 70 -14.77 14.45 12.87
N GLU A 71 -15.33 14.48 14.07
CA GLU A 71 -16.55 15.25 14.33
C GLU A 71 -16.25 16.75 14.32
N ASP A 72 -17.28 17.56 14.03
CA ASP A 72 -17.16 19.02 14.00
C ASP A 72 -17.43 19.66 15.38
N ASP A 73 -17.99 18.89 16.33
CA ASP A 73 -18.26 19.33 17.69
C ASP A 73 -17.19 18.80 18.66
N LEU A 74 -16.76 19.68 19.56
CA LEU A 74 -15.77 19.43 20.60
C LEU A 74 -16.36 18.72 21.83
N PHE A 75 -17.69 18.77 22.04
CA PHE A 75 -18.36 18.18 23.20
C PHE A 75 -17.74 18.61 24.56
N ASN A 76 -17.39 19.89 24.69
CA ASN A 76 -16.68 20.49 25.85
C ASN A 76 -15.25 19.96 26.11
N SER A 77 -14.65 19.23 25.18
CA SER A 77 -13.22 18.94 25.14
C SER A 77 -12.48 19.99 24.28
N ASP A 78 -11.16 19.94 24.31
CA ASP A 78 -10.23 20.58 23.37
C ASP A 78 -9.83 19.63 22.22
N HIS A 79 -10.17 18.34 22.30
CA HIS A 79 -9.96 17.35 21.23
C HIS A 79 -11.26 17.07 20.47
N PHE A 80 -11.18 17.04 19.14
CA PHE A 80 -12.27 16.57 18.29
C PHE A 80 -12.31 15.04 18.32
N PRO A 81 -13.48 14.42 18.55
CA PRO A 81 -13.60 12.97 18.45
C PRO A 81 -13.19 12.45 17.07
N ILE A 82 -12.27 11.48 17.06
CA ILE A 82 -11.94 10.74 15.85
C ILE A 82 -12.92 9.57 15.69
N ILE A 83 -13.54 9.50 14.53
CA ILE A 83 -14.41 8.39 14.13
C ILE A 83 -13.68 7.53 13.10
N LEU A 84 -13.48 6.26 13.47
CA LEU A 84 -13.05 5.22 12.54
C LEU A 84 -14.23 4.30 12.21
N SER A 85 -14.65 4.31 10.96
CA SER A 85 -15.72 3.45 10.47
C SER A 85 -15.11 2.29 9.69
N TYR A 86 -15.38 1.06 10.15
CA TYR A 86 -14.96 -0.14 9.43
C TYR A 86 -15.83 -0.33 8.18
N ILE A 87 -15.18 -0.48 7.04
CA ILE A 87 -15.84 -0.75 5.77
C ILE A 87 -15.97 -2.26 5.64
N ASP A 88 -17.14 -2.78 6.05
CA ASP A 88 -17.50 -4.19 5.89
C ASP A 88 -18.01 -4.45 4.47
N ASN A 89 -17.12 -4.27 3.51
CA ASN A 89 -17.35 -4.75 2.15
C ASN A 89 -16.34 -5.86 1.87
N ASP A 90 -16.67 -6.74 0.92
CA ASP A 90 -15.75 -7.70 0.30
C ASP A 90 -14.65 -6.90 -0.44
N ILE A 91 -13.78 -6.24 0.32
CA ILE A 91 -12.70 -5.43 -0.18
C ILE A 91 -11.76 -6.42 -0.85
N ARG A 92 -11.86 -6.47 -2.18
CA ARG A 92 -10.90 -7.17 -3.01
C ARG A 92 -9.58 -6.47 -2.79
N TYR A 93 -8.75 -7.05 -1.93
CA TYR A 93 -7.36 -6.68 -1.88
C TYR A 93 -6.84 -6.60 -3.31
N PRO A 94 -6.10 -5.54 -3.68
CA PRO A 94 -5.54 -5.46 -5.02
C PRO A 94 -4.75 -6.75 -5.28
N GLU A 95 -5.09 -7.45 -6.36
CA GLU A 95 -4.31 -8.62 -6.76
C GLU A 95 -2.86 -8.15 -6.94
N ARG A 96 -1.91 -8.88 -6.35
CA ARG A 96 -0.49 -8.62 -6.62
C ARG A 96 -0.27 -8.77 -8.14
N PRO A 97 0.60 -7.94 -8.75
CA PRO A 97 0.96 -8.12 -10.14
C PRO A 97 1.39 -9.56 -10.38
N ARG A 98 0.77 -10.21 -11.37
CA ARG A 98 1.10 -11.59 -11.73
C ARG A 98 2.49 -11.60 -12.35
N LYS A 99 3.40 -12.37 -11.79
CA LYS A 99 4.81 -12.47 -12.23
C LYS A 99 5.04 -13.85 -12.85
N PHE A 100 5.86 -13.93 -13.88
CA PHE A 100 6.31 -15.22 -14.42
C PHE A 100 7.08 -16.03 -13.38
N ILE A 101 6.77 -17.33 -13.28
CA ILE A 101 7.46 -18.27 -12.40
C ILE A 101 8.46 -19.05 -13.25
N PHE A 102 9.64 -18.47 -13.47
CA PHE A 102 10.67 -19.06 -14.34
C PHE A 102 11.14 -20.46 -13.91
N GLN A 103 11.03 -20.80 -12.63
CA GLN A 103 11.34 -22.15 -12.13
C GLN A 103 10.37 -23.22 -12.68
N LYS A 104 9.19 -22.83 -13.18
CA LYS A 104 8.18 -23.70 -13.79
C LYS A 104 8.09 -23.54 -15.31
N ALA A 105 9.03 -22.81 -15.92
CA ALA A 105 9.01 -22.56 -17.36
C ALA A 105 9.31 -23.85 -18.14
N ASN A 106 8.51 -24.10 -19.17
CA ASN A 106 8.86 -25.08 -20.21
C ASN A 106 9.73 -24.39 -21.26
N TRP A 107 11.05 -24.37 -21.03
CA TRP A 107 12.00 -23.70 -21.92
C TRP A 107 12.06 -24.30 -23.33
N SER A 108 11.78 -25.59 -23.48
CA SER A 108 11.71 -26.24 -24.80
C SER A 108 10.54 -25.68 -25.61
N LEU A 109 9.35 -25.60 -25.00
CA LEU A 109 8.16 -25.02 -25.64
C LEU A 109 8.35 -23.52 -25.91
N PHE A 110 8.95 -22.78 -24.96
CA PHE A 110 9.29 -21.37 -25.17
C PHE A 110 10.20 -21.20 -26.38
N SER A 111 11.27 -21.99 -26.47
CA SER A 111 12.23 -21.89 -27.58
C SER A 111 11.61 -22.26 -28.91
N GLU A 112 10.69 -23.22 -28.95
CA GLU A 112 9.97 -23.60 -30.16
C GLU A 112 9.10 -22.45 -30.66
N ILE A 113 8.29 -21.86 -29.77
CA ILE A 113 7.32 -20.81 -30.13
C ILE A 113 7.99 -19.45 -30.34
N ALA A 114 9.03 -19.12 -29.57
CA ALA A 114 9.76 -17.85 -29.67
C ALA A 114 10.75 -17.82 -30.84
N THR A 115 10.71 -18.79 -31.75
CA THR A 115 11.59 -18.83 -32.92
C THR A 115 11.31 -17.62 -33.81
N ILE A 116 12.31 -16.75 -33.96
CA ILE A 116 12.23 -15.60 -34.85
C ILE A 116 12.48 -16.09 -36.28
N THR A 117 11.52 -15.81 -37.15
CA THR A 117 11.59 -16.14 -38.57
C THR A 117 12.01 -14.92 -39.39
N LEU A 118 12.48 -15.16 -40.62
CA LEU A 118 12.98 -14.09 -41.50
C LEU A 118 11.87 -13.10 -41.88
N ASP A 119 10.63 -13.58 -42.05
CA ASP A 119 9.47 -12.74 -42.35
C ASP A 119 9.13 -11.76 -41.22
N MET A 120 9.48 -12.08 -39.96
CA MET A 120 9.24 -11.16 -38.84
C MET A 120 10.17 -9.94 -38.85
N VAL A 121 11.29 -10.03 -39.57
CA VAL A 121 12.32 -8.97 -39.66
C VAL A 121 12.42 -8.35 -41.05
N GLU A 122 11.81 -8.95 -42.07
CA GLU A 122 11.64 -8.40 -43.42
C GLU A 122 10.49 -7.37 -43.48
N GLU A 123 10.41 -6.50 -42.48
CA GLU A 123 9.44 -5.41 -42.46
C GLU A 123 10.01 -4.13 -43.09
N VAL A 124 9.13 -3.29 -43.60
CA VAL A 124 9.50 -1.99 -44.19
C VAL A 124 9.97 -1.01 -43.10
N SER A 125 9.45 -1.13 -41.88
CA SER A 125 9.82 -0.31 -40.73
C SER A 125 10.52 -1.14 -39.66
N ILE A 126 11.54 -0.57 -39.04
CA ILE A 126 12.22 -1.15 -37.88
C ILE A 126 11.25 -1.28 -36.70
N ASP A 127 10.37 -0.29 -36.51
CA ASP A 127 9.38 -0.30 -35.42
C ASP A 127 8.42 -1.50 -35.57
N ASP A 128 7.97 -1.77 -36.79
CA ASP A 128 7.07 -2.90 -37.09
C ASP A 128 7.76 -4.25 -36.82
N ALA A 129 9.03 -4.39 -37.18
CA ALA A 129 9.82 -5.58 -36.90
C ALA A 129 10.01 -5.79 -35.37
N VAL A 130 10.30 -4.71 -34.64
CA VAL A 130 10.46 -4.76 -33.17
C VAL A 130 9.14 -5.16 -32.50
N ASP A 131 8.02 -4.62 -32.95
CA ASP A 131 6.70 -4.97 -32.42
C ASP A 131 6.36 -6.44 -32.66
N LYS A 132 6.64 -6.98 -33.86
CA LYS A 132 6.41 -8.40 -34.19
C LYS A 132 7.26 -9.33 -33.32
N VAL A 133 8.55 -9.03 -33.16
CA VAL A 133 9.46 -9.82 -32.31
C VAL A 133 9.04 -9.75 -30.84
N THR A 134 8.69 -8.57 -30.35
CA THR A 134 8.25 -8.36 -28.96
C THR A 134 6.97 -9.14 -28.69
N TYR A 135 5.98 -9.03 -29.59
CA TYR A 135 4.72 -9.74 -29.49
C TYR A 135 4.92 -11.26 -29.47
N SER A 136 5.71 -11.81 -30.40
CA SER A 136 6.02 -13.24 -30.45
C SER A 136 6.69 -13.73 -29.16
N THR A 137 7.66 -12.98 -28.65
CA THR A 137 8.35 -13.29 -27.40
C THR A 137 7.39 -13.30 -26.20
N MET A 138 6.48 -12.32 -26.13
CA MET A 138 5.46 -12.26 -25.08
C MET A 138 4.47 -13.42 -25.16
N GLN A 139 4.03 -13.78 -26.37
CA GLN A 139 3.13 -14.92 -26.59
C GLN A 139 3.78 -16.24 -26.18
N ALA A 140 5.03 -16.46 -26.59
CA ALA A 140 5.79 -17.63 -26.18
C ALA A 140 5.94 -17.71 -24.66
N ALA A 141 6.21 -16.58 -24.00
CA ALA A 141 6.30 -16.52 -22.53
C ALA A 141 4.96 -16.86 -21.87
N ASP A 142 3.85 -16.36 -22.38
CA ASP A 142 2.51 -16.62 -21.84
C ASP A 142 2.08 -18.08 -22.00
N MET A 143 2.49 -18.74 -23.09
CA MET A 143 2.21 -20.15 -23.32
C MET A 143 3.12 -21.08 -22.51
N ALA A 144 4.40 -20.73 -22.34
CA ALA A 144 5.41 -21.61 -21.77
C ALA A 144 5.67 -21.39 -20.27
N ILE A 145 5.30 -20.24 -19.72
CA ILE A 145 5.66 -19.83 -18.36
C ILE A 145 4.41 -19.48 -17.55
N SER A 146 4.12 -20.30 -16.53
CA SER A 146 3.03 -20.00 -15.61
C SER A 146 3.28 -18.72 -14.83
N LYS A 147 2.23 -17.91 -14.61
CA LYS A 147 2.27 -16.71 -13.77
C LYS A 147 1.80 -17.00 -12.34
N THR A 148 2.28 -16.21 -11.37
CA THR A 148 1.76 -16.23 -10.01
C THR A 148 0.26 -15.91 -9.99
N SER A 149 -0.47 -16.44 -9.01
CA SER A 149 -1.92 -16.28 -8.93
C SER A 149 -2.38 -14.85 -8.63
N GLY A 150 -1.47 -13.95 -8.23
CA GLY A 150 -1.79 -12.61 -7.74
C GLY A 150 -2.49 -12.58 -6.38
N LYS A 151 -2.91 -13.74 -5.84
CA LYS A 151 -3.61 -13.82 -4.56
C LYS A 151 -2.66 -13.51 -3.41
N ILE A 152 -3.08 -12.59 -2.53
CA ILE A 152 -2.40 -12.35 -1.27
C ILE A 152 -2.62 -13.58 -0.37
N PRO A 153 -1.57 -14.13 0.29
CA PRO A 153 -1.74 -15.19 1.27
C PRO A 153 -2.76 -14.79 2.34
N LYS A 154 -3.73 -15.66 2.63
CA LYS A 154 -4.86 -15.39 3.53
C LYS A 154 -4.46 -15.17 5.00
N ILE A 155 -3.21 -15.40 5.38
CA ILE A 155 -2.81 -15.46 6.79
C ILE A 155 -1.44 -14.81 6.95
N TRP A 156 -1.42 -13.63 7.55
CA TRP A 156 -0.28 -13.18 8.32
C TRP A 156 -0.46 -13.79 9.71
N LYS A 157 0.49 -14.58 10.20
CA LYS A 157 0.48 -14.96 11.61
C LYS A 157 0.56 -13.66 12.42
N PRO A 158 -0.40 -13.36 13.30
CA PRO A 158 -0.28 -12.19 14.16
C PRO A 158 1.01 -12.34 14.97
N TRP A 159 1.80 -11.27 15.02
CA TRP A 159 3.03 -11.19 15.81
C TRP A 159 2.75 -11.21 17.32
N TRP A 160 1.47 -11.13 17.69
CA TRP A 160 0.97 -11.33 19.05
C TRP A 160 0.15 -12.62 19.10
N ASN A 161 0.68 -13.64 19.77
CA ASN A 161 -0.03 -14.86 20.13
C ASN A 161 0.07 -15.07 21.65
N GLU A 162 -0.60 -16.10 22.17
CA GLU A 162 -0.63 -16.40 23.61
C GLU A 162 0.78 -16.64 24.21
N GLU A 163 1.78 -17.02 23.39
CA GLU A 163 3.18 -17.18 23.82
C GLU A 163 3.84 -15.84 24.17
N CYS A 164 3.41 -14.73 23.54
CA CYS A 164 3.89 -13.38 23.85
C CYS A 164 3.40 -12.82 25.19
N ARG A 165 2.49 -13.52 25.89
CA ARG A 165 1.92 -13.10 27.19
C ARG A 165 2.83 -13.40 28.40
N ILE A 166 3.84 -14.26 28.23
CA ILE A 166 4.58 -14.87 29.35
C ILE A 166 5.77 -14.01 29.85
N PHE A 167 5.98 -12.80 29.30
CA PHE A 167 7.13 -11.95 29.64
C PHE A 167 6.81 -10.65 30.40
N ASN A 168 5.70 -10.58 31.14
CA ASN A 168 5.42 -9.47 32.08
C ASN A 168 5.29 -9.96 33.53
#